data_AF-T2SHQ6-F1
#
_entry.id   AF-T2SHQ6-F1
#
_cell.length_a   1.000
_cell.length_b   1.000
_cell.length_c   1.000
_cell.angle_alpha   90.00
_cell.angle_beta   90.00
_cell.angle_gamma   90.00
#
_symmetry.space_group_name_H-M   'P 1'
#
loop_
_entity.id
_entity.type
_entity.pdbx_description
1 polymer ?
#
loop_
_entity_poly.entity_id
_entity_poly.type
_entity_poly.pdbx_seq_one_letter_code
_entity_poly.pdbx_strand_id
1 'polypeptide(L)'
;MNYFLKAPILGFEHINEVRLEKIDSLFSRLVSQTNSPMALDMVLVNPYCLREYSFVIPKYIELLLELDSHSKVEVYCVVVLQKNLEDSMVNFLAPLVFNSKNGFGAQVALSMMDYPDFGFRDPLKSFVIQERERA
;
A
#
# COMPACT_ATOMS: atom_id res chain seq x y z
N MET A 1 -7.58 -1.00 11.89
CA MET A 1 -6.50 -0.98 12.91
C MET A 1 -5.76 0.35 12.82
N ASN A 2 -5.37 0.92 13.96
CA ASN A 2 -4.60 2.16 13.98
C ASN A 2 -3.10 1.86 13.87
N TYR A 3 -2.38 2.70 13.14
CA TYR A 3 -0.95 2.58 12.90
C TYR A 3 -0.25 3.91 13.11
N PHE A 4 0.95 3.86 13.72
CA PHE A 4 1.88 4.98 13.80
C PHE A 4 2.91 4.87 12.68
N LEU A 5 3.02 5.91 11.86
CA LEU A 5 3.95 5.97 10.73
C LEU A 5 5.36 6.27 11.24
N LYS A 6 6.26 5.31 11.09
CA LYS A 6 7.68 5.42 11.47
C LYS A 6 8.56 5.92 10.33
N ALA A 7 8.07 5.76 9.10
CA ALA A 7 8.54 6.51 7.94
C ALA A 7 7.32 7.18 7.28
N PRO A 8 7.46 8.42 6.81
CA PRO A 8 6.33 9.20 6.31
C PRO A 8 5.80 8.61 4.99
N ILE A 9 4.55 8.92 4.69
CA ILE A 9 4.02 8.82 3.33
C ILE A 9 4.44 10.10 2.61
N LEU A 10 5.11 9.97 1.47
CA LEU A 10 5.61 11.11 0.69
C LEU A 10 4.45 12.05 0.30
N GLY A 11 4.63 13.34 0.57
CA GLY A 11 3.61 14.38 0.39
C GLY A 11 2.64 14.54 1.58
N PHE A 12 2.75 13.68 2.60
CA PHE A 12 1.92 13.68 3.81
C PHE A 12 2.77 13.57 5.09
N GLU A 13 3.97 14.16 5.10
CA GLU A 13 4.95 14.05 6.19
C GLU A 13 4.45 14.57 7.54
N HIS A 14 3.41 15.41 7.54
CA HIS A 14 2.76 15.94 8.74
C HIS A 14 1.82 14.93 9.41
N ILE A 15 1.54 13.79 8.76
CA ILE A 15 0.63 12.75 9.26
C ILE A 15 1.46 11.61 9.82
N ASN A 16 1.33 11.39 11.13
CA ASN A 16 2.04 10.33 11.85
C ASN A 16 1.12 9.18 12.29
N GLU A 17 -0.20 9.37 12.24
CA GLU A 17 -1.17 8.37 12.69
C GLU A 17 -2.27 8.19 11.67
N VAL A 18 -2.53 6.93 11.35
CA VAL A 18 -3.50 6.52 10.35
C VAL A 18 -4.32 5.34 10.87
N ARG A 19 -5.50 5.16 10.31
CA ARG A 19 -6.33 3.98 10.49
C ARG A 19 -6.46 3.27 9.15
N LEU A 20 -6.10 1.99 9.16
CA LEU A 20 -6.31 1.07 8.05
C LEU A 20 -7.63 0.33 8.25
N GLU A 21 -8.53 0.43 7.27
CA GLU A 21 -9.86 -0.18 7.26
C GLU A 21 -9.94 -1.15 6.07
N LYS A 22 -10.21 -2.43 6.32
CA LYS A 22 -10.40 -3.41 5.23
C LYS A 22 -11.81 -3.25 4.67
N ILE A 23 -11.93 -3.11 3.36
CA ILE A 23 -13.22 -3.04 2.66
C ILE A 23 -13.63 -4.45 2.24
N ASP A 24 -12.75 -5.13 1.50
CA ASP A 24 -12.90 -6.53 1.08
C ASP A 24 -11.51 -7.20 0.96
N SER A 25 -11.42 -8.32 0.23
CA SER A 25 -10.15 -9.04 0.02
C SER A 25 -9.14 -8.27 -0.83
N LEU A 26 -9.63 -7.39 -1.71
CA LEU A 26 -8.82 -6.64 -2.66
C LEU A 26 -8.55 -5.21 -2.15
N PHE A 27 -9.57 -4.53 -1.64
CA PHE A 27 -9.51 -3.11 -1.29
C PHE A 27 -9.45 -2.86 0.21
N SER A 28 -8.72 -1.80 0.55
CA SER A 28 -8.69 -1.23 1.89
C SER A 28 -8.69 0.30 1.80
N ARG A 29 -8.91 0.97 2.92
CA ARG A 29 -8.91 2.42 3.05
C ARG A 29 -7.92 2.83 4.11
N LEU A 30 -7.18 3.90 3.87
CA LEU A 30 -6.27 4.49 4.84
C LEU A 30 -6.70 5.92 5.12
N VAL A 31 -7.09 6.18 6.36
CA VAL A 31 -7.57 7.50 6.79
C VAL A 31 -6.69 8.06 7.90
N SER A 32 -6.37 9.35 7.87
CA SER A 32 -5.69 9.99 9.00
C SER A 32 -6.67 10.29 10.15
N GLN A 33 -6.16 10.37 11.38
CA GLN A 33 -6.99 10.64 12.56
C GLN A 33 -7.27 12.14 12.81
N THR A 34 -7.33 12.96 11.76
CA THR A 34 -7.57 14.40 11.88
C THR A 34 -8.90 14.81 11.24
N ASN A 35 -9.60 15.77 11.85
CA ASN A 35 -10.82 16.40 11.32
C ASN A 35 -10.52 17.61 10.40
N SER A 36 -9.29 17.68 9.86
CA SER A 36 -8.84 18.76 8.99
C SER A 36 -9.23 18.49 7.53
N PRO A 37 -9.49 19.53 6.71
CA PRO A 37 -9.58 19.37 5.25
C PRO A 37 -8.29 18.83 4.60
N MET A 38 -7.16 18.81 5.33
CA MET A 38 -5.92 18.14 4.91
C MET A 38 -5.85 16.67 5.36
N ALA A 39 -6.98 16.06 5.75
CA ALA A 39 -7.02 14.66 6.13
C ALA A 39 -6.62 13.76 4.95
N LEU A 40 -5.82 12.74 5.27
CA LEU A 40 -5.50 11.66 4.35
C LEU A 40 -6.72 10.77 4.23
N ASP A 41 -7.10 10.47 3.00
CA ASP A 41 -8.10 9.46 2.69
C ASP A 41 -7.72 8.79 1.37
N MET A 42 -7.17 7.59 1.46
CA MET A 42 -6.63 6.85 0.32
C MET A 42 -7.33 5.50 0.18
N VAL A 43 -7.66 5.14 -1.04
CA VAL A 43 -7.98 3.76 -1.40
C VAL A 43 -6.69 3.01 -1.64
N LEU A 44 -6.60 1.84 -1.04
CA LEU A 44 -5.47 0.93 -1.11
C LEU A 44 -5.92 -0.39 -1.73
N VAL A 45 -4.98 -1.10 -2.33
CA VAL A 45 -5.18 -2.44 -2.87
C VAL A 45 -4.18 -3.42 -2.29
N ASN A 46 -4.60 -4.66 -2.06
CA ASN A 46 -3.70 -5.78 -1.81
C ASN A 46 -3.01 -6.18 -3.12
N PRO A 47 -1.70 -5.88 -3.29
CA PRO A 47 -1.02 -6.12 -4.57
C PRO A 47 -0.92 -7.60 -4.93
N TYR A 48 -0.92 -8.50 -3.92
CA TYR A 48 -0.84 -9.95 -4.14
C TYR A 48 -2.09 -10.54 -4.78
N CYS A 49 -3.21 -9.81 -4.77
CA CYS A 49 -4.43 -10.20 -5.49
C CYS A 49 -4.41 -9.79 -6.97
N LEU A 50 -3.48 -8.92 -7.37
CA LEU A 50 -3.39 -8.40 -8.74
C LEU A 50 -2.28 -9.07 -9.56
N ARG A 51 -1.16 -9.40 -8.92
CA ARG A 51 0.04 -9.93 -9.58
C ARG A 51 0.94 -10.65 -8.60
N GLU A 52 1.92 -11.38 -9.13
CA GLU A 52 3.11 -11.69 -8.36
C GLU A 52 3.81 -10.37 -7.99
N TYR A 53 3.96 -10.15 -6.69
CA TYR A 53 4.49 -8.93 -6.12
C TYR A 53 5.52 -9.30 -5.07
N SER A 54 6.77 -8.90 -5.26
CA SER A 54 7.86 -9.19 -4.33
C SER A 54 8.89 -8.07 -4.37
N PHE A 55 9.32 -7.63 -3.19
CA PHE A 55 10.31 -6.56 -3.03
C PHE A 55 11.04 -6.73 -1.70
N VAL A 56 12.21 -6.09 -1.62
CA VAL A 56 13.02 -6.06 -0.40
C VAL A 56 12.63 -4.83 0.41
N ILE A 57 12.24 -5.03 1.67
CA ILE A 57 12.10 -3.94 2.63
C ILE A 57 13.51 -3.49 3.04
N PRO A 58 13.89 -2.22 2.84
CA PRO A 58 15.21 -1.75 3.23
C PRO A 58 15.46 -1.92 4.73
N LYS A 59 16.70 -2.22 5.11
CA LYS A 59 17.03 -2.57 6.51
C LYS A 59 16.63 -1.50 7.52
N TYR A 60 16.72 -0.22 7.15
CA TYR A 60 16.32 0.87 8.02
C TYR A 60 14.80 0.89 8.29
N ILE A 61 13.98 0.52 7.29
CA ILE A 61 12.52 0.37 7.48
C ILE A 61 12.23 -0.85 8.35
N GLU A 62 12.93 -1.98 8.16
CA GLU A 62 12.76 -3.15 9.04
C GLU A 62 13.03 -2.79 10.51
N LEU A 63 14.10 -2.02 10.77
CA LEU A 63 14.43 -1.56 12.12
C LEU A 63 13.36 -0.60 12.68
N LEU A 64 12.88 0.35 11.87
CA LEU A 64 11.84 1.30 12.27
C LEU A 64 10.51 0.62 12.62
N LEU A 65 10.18 -0.45 11.90
CA LEU A 65 8.95 -1.23 12.09
C LEU A 65 9.11 -2.39 13.07
N GLU A 66 10.32 -2.60 13.60
CA GLU A 66 10.69 -3.72 14.48
C GLU A 66 10.33 -5.09 13.86
N LEU A 67 10.67 -5.28 12.59
CA LEU A 67 10.44 -6.54 11.88
C LEU A 67 11.48 -7.59 12.27
N ASP A 68 11.00 -8.81 12.47
CA ASP A 68 11.77 -10.03 12.71
C ASP A 68 11.29 -11.17 11.79
N SER A 69 11.95 -12.34 11.85
CA SER A 69 11.61 -13.52 11.03
C SER A 69 10.20 -14.08 11.28
N HIS A 70 9.52 -13.64 12.34
CA HIS A 70 8.17 -14.07 12.70
C HIS A 70 7.11 -12.99 12.42
N SER A 71 7.53 -11.83 11.91
CA SER A 71 6.65 -10.70 11.70
C SER A 71 5.71 -10.94 10.54
N LYS A 72 4.41 -10.70 10.78
CA LYS A 72 3.38 -10.70 9.75
C LYS A 72 3.20 -9.27 9.25
N VAL A 73 3.78 -8.99 8.10
CA VAL A 73 3.72 -7.68 7.44
C VAL A 73 2.51 -7.65 6.51
N GLU A 74 1.62 -6.71 6.71
CA GLU A 74 0.58 -6.39 5.73
C GLU A 74 1.14 -5.40 4.71
N VAL A 75 0.86 -5.63 3.43
CA VAL A 75 1.37 -4.81 2.32
C VAL A 75 0.21 -4.33 1.47
N TYR A 76 0.23 -3.05 1.12
CA TYR A 76 -0.78 -2.43 0.27
C TYR A 76 -0.14 -1.45 -0.71
N CYS A 77 -0.74 -1.27 -1.88
CA CYS A 77 -0.37 -0.22 -2.83
C CYS A 77 -1.48 0.82 -2.92
N VAL A 78 -1.12 2.08 -3.18
CA VAL A 78 -2.09 3.18 -3.32
C VAL A 78 -2.79 3.08 -4.67
N VAL A 79 -4.11 3.30 -4.67
CA VAL A 79 -4.94 3.40 -5.87
C VAL A 79 -5.27 4.86 -6.14
N VAL A 80 -4.93 5.34 -7.33
CA VAL A 80 -5.36 6.63 -7.85
C VAL A 80 -6.68 6.44 -8.59
N LEU A 81 -7.77 6.77 -7.90
CA LEU A 81 -9.12 6.61 -8.43
C LEU A 81 -9.34 7.46 -9.68
N GLN A 82 -9.92 6.83 -10.70
CA GLN A 82 -10.45 7.47 -11.90
C GLN A 82 -11.98 7.45 -11.87
N LYS A 83 -12.61 8.07 -12.88
CA LYS A 83 -14.08 8.04 -13.03
C LYS A 83 -14.63 6.61 -13.05
N ASN A 84 -13.95 5.71 -13.75
CA ASN A 84 -14.26 4.29 -13.76
C ASN A 84 -13.22 3.56 -12.89
N LEU A 85 -13.67 2.57 -12.10
CA LEU A 85 -12.79 1.81 -11.22
C LEU A 85 -11.72 1.05 -12.02
N GLU A 86 -12.09 0.44 -13.13
CA GLU A 86 -11.18 -0.34 -13.99
C GLU A 86 -10.03 0.50 -14.61
N ASP A 87 -10.24 1.80 -14.78
CA ASP A 87 -9.22 2.74 -15.24
C ASP A 87 -8.38 3.31 -14.09
N SER A 88 -8.74 3.03 -12.84
CA SER A 88 -7.98 3.46 -11.67
C SER A 88 -6.60 2.83 -11.66
N MET A 89 -5.60 3.60 -11.25
CA MET A 89 -4.20 3.22 -11.40
C MET A 89 -3.60 2.81 -10.06
N VAL A 90 -2.79 1.76 -10.05
CA VAL A 90 -2.06 1.30 -8.86
C VAL A 90 -0.62 1.80 -8.93
N ASN A 91 -0.11 2.30 -7.80
CA ASN A 91 1.30 2.62 -7.66
C ASN A 91 2.05 1.49 -6.95
N PHE A 92 2.71 0.62 -7.73
CA PHE A 92 3.48 -0.51 -7.24
C PHE A 92 4.89 -0.15 -6.74
N LEU A 93 5.35 1.07 -6.99
CA LEU A 93 6.69 1.54 -6.60
C LEU A 93 6.71 2.19 -5.20
N ALA A 94 5.55 2.34 -4.56
CA ALA A 94 5.46 2.98 -3.26
C ALA A 94 4.56 2.20 -2.29
N PRO A 95 4.82 0.89 -2.05
CA PRO A 95 4.01 0.09 -1.15
C PRO A 95 4.04 0.65 0.27
N LEU A 96 2.90 0.54 0.93
CA LEU A 96 2.71 0.76 2.35
C LEU A 96 2.83 -0.58 3.06
N VAL A 97 3.70 -0.63 4.06
CA VAL A 97 3.96 -1.82 4.87
C VAL A 97 3.53 -1.57 6.31
N PHE A 98 2.89 -2.55 6.91
CA PHE A 98 2.34 -2.44 8.27
C PHE A 98 2.70 -3.66 9.10
N ASN A 99 3.28 -3.43 10.27
CA ASN A 99 3.50 -4.46 11.28
C ASN A 99 2.28 -4.52 12.22
N SER A 100 1.41 -5.48 11.96
CA SER A 100 0.18 -5.70 12.74
C SER A 100 0.45 -6.05 14.22
N LYS A 101 1.66 -6.46 14.59
CA LYS A 101 2.02 -6.82 15.97
C LYS A 101 2.16 -5.59 16.88
N ASN A 102 2.81 -4.53 16.39
CA ASN A 102 3.10 -3.32 17.18
C ASN A 102 2.37 -2.07 16.67
N GLY A 103 1.63 -2.17 15.56
CA GLY A 103 0.91 -1.04 15.00
C GLY A 103 1.83 0.01 14.37
N PHE A 104 3.00 -0.39 13.84
CA PHE A 104 3.85 0.52 13.08
C PHE A 104 3.63 0.38 11.57
N GLY A 105 3.71 1.49 10.86
CA GLY A 105 3.57 1.55 9.40
C GLY A 105 4.65 2.41 8.75
N ALA A 106 4.89 2.17 7.47
CA ALA A 106 5.82 2.95 6.65
C ALA A 106 5.46 2.86 5.17
N GLN A 107 5.88 3.86 4.40
CA GLN A 107 6.01 3.74 2.95
C GLN A 107 7.42 3.27 2.59
N VAL A 108 7.52 2.33 1.66
CA VAL A 108 8.79 1.93 1.05
C VAL A 108 8.85 2.51 -0.36
N ALA A 109 9.88 3.30 -0.65
CA ALA A 109 10.13 3.81 -1.99
C ALA A 109 10.99 2.82 -2.78
N LEU A 110 10.46 2.30 -3.88
CA LEU A 110 11.14 1.37 -4.77
C LEU A 110 11.62 2.10 -6.03
N SER A 111 12.81 1.73 -6.51
CA SER A 111 13.37 2.27 -7.76
C SER A 111 12.88 1.45 -8.95
N MET A 112 12.50 2.13 -10.03
CA MET A 112 12.22 1.46 -11.32
C MET A 112 13.44 0.74 -11.88
N MET A 113 14.67 1.12 -11.49
CA MET A 113 15.88 0.42 -11.95
C MET A 113 15.99 -0.97 -11.32
N ASP A 114 15.57 -1.10 -10.06
CA ASP A 114 15.62 -2.37 -9.31
C ASP A 114 14.36 -3.21 -9.57
N TYR A 115 13.23 -2.56 -9.87
CA TYR A 115 11.93 -3.17 -10.11
C TYR A 115 11.32 -2.68 -11.42
N PRO A 116 11.88 -3.06 -12.59
CA PRO A 116 11.46 -2.53 -13.89
C PRO A 116 10.01 -2.90 -14.25
N ASP A 117 9.50 -4.00 -13.69
CA ASP A 117 8.13 -4.47 -13.92
C ASP A 117 7.08 -3.80 -13.02
N PHE A 118 7.48 -2.89 -12.12
CA PHE A 118 6.57 -2.17 -11.22
C PHE A 118 6.24 -0.79 -11.80
N GLY A 119 4.99 -0.61 -12.25
CA GLY A 119 4.49 0.69 -12.69
C GLY A 119 3.96 1.55 -11.53
N PHE A 120 4.04 2.87 -11.69
CA PHE A 120 3.37 3.84 -10.81
C PHE A 120 1.98 4.25 -11.32
N ARG A 121 1.56 3.71 -12.48
CA ARG A 121 0.31 4.04 -13.18
C ARG A 121 -0.35 2.83 -13.84
N ASP A 122 -0.16 1.64 -13.28
CA ASP A 122 -0.71 0.42 -13.89
C ASP A 122 -2.23 0.38 -13.67
N PRO A 123 -3.07 0.37 -14.73
CA PRO A 123 -4.50 0.44 -14.58
C PRO A 123 -5.06 -0.91 -14.10
N LEU A 124 -6.04 -0.87 -13.18
CA LEU A 124 -6.63 -2.05 -12.56
C LEU A 124 -7.14 -3.08 -13.57
N LYS A 125 -7.72 -2.63 -14.69
CA LYS A 125 -8.20 -3.51 -15.78
C LYS A 125 -7.14 -4.46 -16.34
N SER A 126 -5.86 -4.13 -16.21
CA SER A 126 -4.75 -5.00 -16.63
C SER A 126 -4.67 -6.29 -15.82
N PHE A 127 -5.30 -6.32 -14.63
CA PHE A 127 -5.26 -7.43 -13.68
C PHE A 127 -6.60 -8.12 -13.51
N VAL A 128 -7.66 -7.63 -14.17
CA VAL A 128 -9.03 -8.19 -14.10
C VAL A 128 -9.17 -9.49 -14.92
N ILE A 129 -8.14 -9.89 -15.67
CA ILE A 129 -8.18 -11.05 -16.57
C ILE A 129 -7.40 -12.22 -15.96
N GLN A 130 -8.02 -12.97 -15.04
CA GLN A 130 -7.67 -14.39 -14.80
C GLN A 130 -8.88 -15.30 -14.52
N GLU A 131 -10.09 -14.77 -14.29
CA GLU A 131 -11.28 -15.64 -14.08
C GLU A 131 -12.02 -16.02 -15.38
N ARG A 132 -11.78 -15.34 -16.51
CA ARG A 132 -12.49 -15.65 -17.77
C ARG A 132 -11.99 -16.87 -18.53
N GLU A 133 -10.82 -17.41 -18.18
CA GLU A 133 -10.24 -18.58 -18.85
C GLU A 133 -10.39 -19.89 -18.04
N ARG A 134 -11.12 -19.85 -16.92
CA ARG A 134 -11.36 -21.03 -16.05
C ARG A 134 -12.84 -21.42 -15.93
N ALA A 135 -13.70 -20.95 -16.82
CA ALA A 135 -15.10 -21.36 -16.92
C ALA A 135 -15.34 -22.20 -18.18
#